data_AF-A0A396HUZ9-F1
#
_entry.id   AF-A0A396HUZ9-F1
#
_cell.length_a   1.000
_cell.length_b   1.000
_cell.length_c   1.000
_cell.angle_alpha   90.00
_cell.angle_beta   90.00
_cell.angle_gamma   90.00
#
_symmetry.space_group_name_H-M   'P 1'
#
loop_
_entity.id
_entity.type
_entity.pdbx_description
1 polymer ?
#
loop_
_entity_poly.entity_id
_entity_poly.type
_entity_poly.pdbx_seq_one_letter_code
_entity_poly.pdbx_strand_id
1 'polypeptide(L)' 'MKAHFDTHKSASGAPQFVSLDILAAGMTKKSAAILFYQTCVLATRDVLRVEQKEPYGEILIFRGPEM' A
#
# COMPACT_ATOMS: atom_id res chain seq x y z
N MET A 1 -3.41 -5.37 4.59
CA MET A 1 -2.98 -3.96 4.72
C MET A 1 -2.83 -3.51 6.16
N LYS A 2 -3.90 -3.38 6.96
CA LYS A 2 -3.78 -2.95 8.37
C LYS A 2 -2.79 -3.79 9.18
N ALA A 3 -2.85 -5.11 9.08
CA ALA A 3 -1.89 -6.02 9.73
C ALA A 3 -0.43 -5.85 9.27
N HIS A 4 -0.18 -5.43 8.02
CA HIS A 4 1.18 -5.15 7.54
C HIS A 4 1.76 -3.91 8.22
N PHE A 5 0.96 -2.86 8.38
CA PHE A 5 1.37 -1.65 9.10
C PHE A 5 1.44 -1.87 10.62
N ASP A 6 0.56 -2.69 11.19
CA ASP A 6 0.57 -2.99 12.63
C ASP A 6 1.75 -3.89 13.02
N THR A 7 2.11 -4.88 12.18
CA THR A 7 3.27 -5.77 12.39
C THR A 7 4.60 -5.04 12.29
N HIS A 8 4.68 -4.03 11.44
CA HIS A 8 5.91 -3.30 11.20
C HIS A 8 6.04 -1.99 11.97
N LYS A 9 5.24 -1.68 13.01
CA LYS A 9 5.38 -0.43 13.82
C LYS A 9 6.84 0.01 13.95
N SER A 10 7.23 1.03 13.18
CA SER A 10 8.64 1.40 13.04
C SER A 10 9.24 1.78 14.39
N ALA A 11 10.27 1.05 14.80
CA ALA A 11 11.10 1.40 15.96
C ALA A 11 11.96 2.66 15.75
N SER A 12 11.96 3.23 14.53
CA SER A 12 12.67 4.48 14.19
C SER A 12 11.72 5.33 13.36
N GLY A 13 11.52 6.61 13.70
CA GLY A 13 10.49 7.51 13.16
C GLY A 13 10.51 7.85 11.66
N ALA A 14 11.00 6.96 10.79
CA ALA A 14 10.89 7.07 9.34
C ALA A 14 9.46 6.74 8.86
N PRO A 15 8.96 7.41 7.79
CA PRO A 15 7.65 7.12 7.21
C PRO A 15 7.61 5.68 6.73
N GLN A 16 6.71 4.89 7.31
CA GLN A 16 6.55 3.51 6.92
C GLN A 16 5.76 3.43 5.61
N PHE A 17 6.39 2.87 4.58
CA PHE A 17 5.76 2.59 3.31
C PHE A 17 5.91 1.12 2.94
N VAL A 18 5.03 0.66 2.07
CA VAL A 18 5.06 -0.68 1.50
C VAL A 18 4.84 -0.57 -0.01
N SER A 19 5.65 -1.28 -0.78
CA SER A 19 5.49 -1.38 -2.24
C SER A 19 4.32 -2.32 -2.59
N LEU A 20 3.47 -1.90 -3.52
CA LEU A 20 2.36 -2.74 -4.01
C LEU A 20 2.87 -4.02 -4.67
N ASP A 21 4.01 -3.95 -5.36
CA ASP A 21 4.60 -5.11 -6.05
C ASP A 21 5.07 -6.17 -5.06
N ILE A 22 5.62 -5.73 -3.92
CA ILE A 22 5.99 -6.62 -2.81
C ILE A 22 4.73 -7.26 -2.20
N LEU A 23 3.64 -6.50 -2.03
CA LEU A 23 2.37 -7.04 -1.53
C LEU A 23 1.71 -8.03 -2.49
N ALA A 24 1.90 -7.83 -3.80
CA ALA A 24 1.36 -8.69 -4.84
C ALA A 24 2.29 -9.88 -5.19
N ALA A 25 3.47 -9.98 -4.57
CA ALA A 25 4.43 -11.04 -4.85
C ALA A 25 3.81 -12.43 -4.64
N GLY A 26 3.91 -13.30 -5.66
CA GLY A 26 3.34 -14.65 -5.63
C GLY A 26 1.82 -14.73 -5.80
N MET A 27 1.13 -13.60 -5.95
CA MET A 27 -0.31 -13.59 -6.23
C MET A 27 -0.62 -13.97 -7.68
N THR A 28 -1.82 -14.50 -7.90
CA THR A 28 -2.39 -14.60 -9.25
C THR A 28 -2.71 -13.21 -9.80
N LYS A 29 -2.79 -13.07 -11.13
CA LYS A 29 -3.21 -11.83 -11.80
C LYS A 29 -4.55 -11.30 -11.26
N LYS A 30 -5.51 -12.18 -10.99
CA LYS A 30 -6.83 -11.80 -10.46
C LYS A 30 -6.71 -11.21 -9.06
N SER A 31 -5.99 -11.87 -8.16
CA SER A 31 -5.80 -11.38 -6.79
C SER A 31 -5.00 -10.07 -6.74
N ALA A 32 -3.99 -9.92 -7.60
CA ALA A 32 -3.23 -8.67 -7.70
C ALA A 32 -4.09 -7.51 -8.21
N ALA A 33 -4.96 -7.74 -9.20
CA ALA A 33 -5.89 -6.72 -9.68
C ALA A 33 -6.92 -6.31 -8.61
N ILE A 34 -7.43 -7.28 -7.83
CA ILE A 34 -8.32 -7.00 -6.70
C ILE A 34 -7.59 -6.16 -5.63
N LEU A 35 -6.35 -6.51 -5.29
CA LEU A 35 -5.53 -5.76 -4.34
C LEU A 35 -5.29 -4.31 -4.82
N PHE A 36 -4.98 -4.12 -6.10
CA PHE A 36 -4.84 -2.78 -6.69
C PHE A 36 -6.12 -1.97 -6.53
N TYR A 37 -7.28 -2.53 -6.89
CA TYR A 37 -8.56 -1.83 -6.76
C TYR A 37 -8.92 -1.52 -5.29
N GLN A 38 -8.67 -2.45 -4.37
CA GLN A 38 -8.83 -2.22 -2.93
C GLN A 38 -7.92 -1.09 -2.43
N THR A 39 -6.68 -1.02 -2.92
CA THR A 39 -5.74 0.07 -2.62
C THR A 39 -6.33 1.41 -3.06
N CYS A 40 -6.89 1.49 -4.27
CA CYS A 40 -7.56 2.70 -4.76
C CYS A 40 -8.74 3.10 -3.85
N VAL A 41 -9.62 2.17 -3.50
CA VAL A 41 -10.79 2.43 -2.64
C VAL A 41 -10.37 2.94 -1.26
N LEU A 42 -9.33 2.37 -0.68
CA LEU A 42 -8.80 2.80 0.63
C LEU A 42 -8.12 4.16 0.54
N ALA A 43 -7.43 4.45 -0.57
CA ALA A 43 -6.85 5.76 -0.81
C ALA A 43 -7.91 6.86 -0.96
N THR A 44 -9.03 6.57 -1.64
CA THR A 44 -10.17 7.52 -1.76
C THR A 44 -10.82 7.86 -0.43
N ARG A 45 -10.61 7.05 0.61
CA ARG A 45 -11.16 7.26 1.96
C ARG A 45 -10.12 7.80 2.94
N ASP A 46 -8.97 8.26 2.45
CA ASP A 46 -7.84 8.74 3.27
C ASP A 46 -7.33 7.71 4.30
N VAL A 47 -7.64 6.43 4.13
CA VAL A 47 -7.10 5.33 4.94
C VAL A 47 -5.66 5.02 4.51
N LEU A 48 -5.37 5.21 3.23
CA LEU A 48 -4.02 5.06 2.67
C LEU A 48 -3.62 6.32 1.92
N ARG A 49 -2.33 6.64 1.96
CA ARG A 49 -1.73 7.59 1.02
C ARG A 49 -0.92 6.79 0.00
N VAL A 50 -1.04 7.11 -1.28
CA VAL A 50 -0.38 6.38 -2.36
C VAL A 50 0.43 7.34 -3.21
N GLU A 51 1.65 6.96 -3.58
CA GLU A 51 2.50 7.72 -4.50
C GLU A 51 3.01 6.82 -5.64
N GLN A 52 2.99 7.34 -6.86
CA GLN A 52 3.65 6.76 -8.03
C GLN A 52 4.40 7.88 -8.75
N LYS A 53 5.74 7.77 -8.85
CA LYS A 53 6.59 8.84 -9.40
C LYS A 53 6.55 8.92 -10.93
N GLU A 54 6.43 7.76 -11.58
CA GLU A 54 6.46 7.62 -13.04
C GLU A 54 5.31 6.72 -13.49
N PRO A 55 4.72 6.93 -14.68
CA PRO A 55 3.69 6.05 -15.20
C PRO A 55 4.17 4.59 -15.25
N TYR A 56 3.36 3.67 -14.71
CA TYR A 56 3.71 2.24 -14.57
C TYR A 56 4.95 1.95 -13.72
N GLY A 57 5.48 2.96 -13.01
CA GLY A 57 6.52 2.78 -12.02
C GLY A 57 5.97 2.25 -10.70
N GLU A 58 6.87 2.10 -9.74
CA GLU A 58 6.54 1.58 -8.42
C GLU A 58 5.43 2.39 -7.72
N ILE A 59 4.51 1.67 -7.09
CA ILE A 59 3.42 2.23 -6.29
C ILE A 59 3.75 2.04 -4.82
N LEU A 60 4.03 3.16 -4.15
CA LEU A 60 4.34 3.21 -2.73
C LEU A 60 3.06 3.52 -1.93
N ILE A 61 2.77 2.69 -0.93
CA ILE A 61 1.60 2.81 -0.06
C ILE A 61 2.06 3.19 1.34
N PHE A 62 1.47 4.25 1.88
CA PHE A 62 1.74 4.79 3.21
C PHE A 62 0.45 4.76 4.05
N ARG A 63 0.60 4.90 5.37
CA ARG A 63 -0.52 5.13 6.28
C ARG A 63 -1.19 6.47 5.97
N GLY A 64 -2.51 6.45 5.75
CA GLY A 64 -3.32 7.65 5.66
C GLY A 64 -3.76 8.16 7.04
N PRO A 65 -4.30 9.38 7.12
CA PRO A 65 -4.76 9.97 8.37
C PRO A 65 -5.92 9.22 9.04
N GLU A 66 -6.75 8.50 8.28
CA GLU A 66 -7.96 7.80 8.78
C GLU A 66 -7.71 6.32 9.17
N MET A 67 -6.45 5.90 9.35
CA MET A 67 -6.07 4.49 9.58
C MET A 67 -5.57 4.16 10.98
#